data_AF-A0A1M5DFJ6-F1
#
_entry.id   AF-A0A1M5DFJ6-F1
#
_cell.length_a   1.000
_cell.length_b   1.000
_cell.length_c   1.000
_cell.angle_alpha   90.00
_cell.angle_beta   90.00
_cell.angle_gamma   90.00
#
_symmetry.space_group_name_H-M   'P 1'
#
loop_
_entity.id
_entity.type
_entity.pdbx_description
1 polymer ?
#
loop_
_entity_poly.entity_id
_entity_poly.type
_entity_poly.pdbx_seq_one_letter_code
_entity_poly.pdbx_strand_id
1 'polypeptide(L)'
;MGQDITCLITDKNIELNNDVVHFKVRGFTFIPFNTCSNLGLGEAKDFELLNDYILHLESKDYFENYTYDRDNDHCDLDIFKMIKDYEIESFIIEHHSEWADIPVDYYFMHVTEGRIIKNSIVFDESELSKNNKANVPESKKKFGLNFDWLANIDLFYSYFHANRMYSIQQTR
;
A
#
# COMPACT_ATOMS: atom_id res chain seq x y z
N MET A 1 -18.69 -12.33 1.88
CA MET A 1 -17.28 -11.92 1.82
C MET A 1 -17.29 -10.42 1.70
N GLY A 2 -16.48 -9.70 2.46
CA GLY A 2 -16.31 -8.26 2.29
C GLY A 2 -15.04 -7.97 1.50
N GLN A 3 -14.84 -6.71 1.13
CA GLN A 3 -13.63 -6.23 0.48
C GLN A 3 -12.40 -6.44 1.39
N ASP A 4 -11.29 -6.92 0.82
CA ASP A 4 -10.01 -7.10 1.53
C ASP A 4 -8.85 -6.87 0.57
N ILE A 5 -8.21 -5.71 0.68
CA ILE A 5 -7.20 -5.27 -0.28
C ILE A 5 -6.14 -4.39 0.40
N THR A 6 -4.88 -4.68 0.08
CA THR A 6 -3.75 -3.80 0.34
C THR A 6 -3.24 -3.25 -0.99
N CYS A 7 -2.97 -1.94 -1.05
CA CYS A 7 -2.41 -1.31 -2.24
C CYS A 7 -1.27 -0.35 -1.89
N LEU A 8 -0.17 -0.44 -2.64
CA LEU A 8 0.79 0.66 -2.80
C LEU A 8 0.30 1.55 -3.93
N ILE A 9 0.21 2.85 -3.68
CA ILE A 9 -0.30 3.85 -4.61
C ILE A 9 0.77 4.91 -4.77
N THR A 10 1.30 5.10 -5.97
CA THR A 10 2.30 6.14 -6.27
C THR A 10 1.83 7.03 -7.42
N ASP A 11 2.22 8.30 -7.38
CA ASP A 11 2.06 9.28 -8.47
C ASP A 11 3.15 9.11 -9.54
N LYS A 12 4.18 8.30 -9.27
CA LYS A 12 5.22 7.94 -10.24
C LYS A 12 4.65 6.99 -11.29
N ASN A 13 4.91 7.31 -12.55
CA ASN A 13 4.68 6.42 -13.67
C ASN A 13 5.86 5.44 -13.77
N ILE A 14 5.80 4.36 -13.00
CA ILE A 14 6.82 3.30 -12.97
C ILE A 14 6.55 2.26 -14.07
N GLU A 15 7.62 1.79 -14.70
CA GLU A 15 7.57 0.63 -15.59
C GLU A 15 7.78 -0.62 -14.74
N LEU A 16 6.72 -1.41 -14.61
CA LEU A 16 6.72 -2.65 -13.84
C LEU A 16 6.68 -3.85 -14.79
N ASN A 17 7.37 -4.92 -14.40
CA ASN A 17 7.31 -6.19 -15.12
C ASN A 17 5.87 -6.73 -15.16
N ASN A 18 5.55 -7.53 -16.19
CA ASN A 18 4.23 -8.13 -16.36
C ASN A 18 3.85 -9.11 -15.23
N ASP A 19 4.81 -9.53 -14.42
CA ASP A 19 4.58 -10.38 -13.25
C ASP A 19 4.09 -9.57 -12.05
N VAL A 20 4.24 -8.24 -12.04
CA VAL A 20 3.68 -7.37 -11.01
C VAL A 20 2.28 -6.93 -11.42
N VAL A 21 1.27 -7.29 -10.62
CA VAL A 21 -0.11 -6.80 -10.83
C VAL A 21 -0.11 -5.29 -10.58
N HIS A 22 -0.52 -4.50 -11.57
CA HIS A 22 -0.62 -3.06 -11.40
C HIS A 22 -1.62 -2.41 -12.35
N PHE A 23 -2.13 -1.25 -11.97
CA PHE A 23 -3.08 -0.47 -12.78
C PHE A 23 -2.72 1.00 -12.81
N LYS A 24 -2.79 1.61 -14.00
CA LYS A 24 -2.69 3.06 -14.15
C LYS A 24 -4.09 3.67 -14.14
N VAL A 25 -4.42 4.39 -13.07
CA VAL A 25 -5.74 5.00 -12.88
C VAL A 25 -5.57 6.47 -12.57
N ARG A 26 -6.08 7.33 -13.46
CA ARG A 26 -6.12 8.80 -13.27
C ARG A 26 -4.77 9.43 -12.89
N GLY A 27 -3.68 8.93 -13.49
CA GLY A 27 -2.33 9.44 -13.27
C GLY A 27 -1.54 8.78 -12.13
N PHE A 28 -2.15 7.84 -11.40
CA PHE A 28 -1.49 7.06 -10.36
C PHE A 28 -1.24 5.62 -10.80
N THR A 29 -0.19 5.01 -10.26
CA THR A 29 0.07 3.57 -10.34
C THR A 29 -0.40 2.91 -9.06
N PHE A 30 -1.32 1.95 -9.18
CA PHE A 30 -1.84 1.14 -8.10
C PHE A 30 -1.24 -0.26 -8.19
N ILE A 31 -0.60 -0.73 -7.13
CA ILE A 31 0.02 -2.04 -7.03
C ILE A 31 -0.64 -2.77 -5.86
N PRO A 32 -1.58 -3.69 -6.12
CA PRO A 32 -2.20 -4.51 -5.09
C PRO A 32 -1.25 -5.61 -4.58
N PHE A 33 -1.37 -5.93 -3.30
CA PHE A 33 -0.60 -6.97 -2.61
C PHE A 33 -1.54 -7.98 -1.94
N ASN A 34 -1.15 -9.26 -2.01
CA ASN A 34 -1.83 -10.36 -1.32
C ASN A 34 -1.31 -10.49 0.12
N THR A 35 -1.58 -9.51 0.98
CA THR A 35 -1.01 -9.47 2.33
C THR A 35 -2.11 -9.31 3.37
N CYS A 36 -1.95 -9.98 4.51
CA CYS A 36 -2.83 -9.88 5.67
C CYS A 36 -2.40 -8.75 6.61
N SER A 37 -3.28 -8.35 7.52
CA SER A 37 -3.33 -7.11 8.29
C SER A 37 -2.17 -6.80 9.26
N ASN A 38 -0.91 -7.02 8.90
CA ASN A 38 0.23 -6.53 9.69
C ASN A 38 1.34 -6.00 8.79
N LEU A 39 1.16 -4.75 8.35
CA LEU A 39 2.07 -4.08 7.42
C LEU A 39 3.35 -3.51 8.06
N GLY A 40 3.65 -3.86 9.32
CA GLY A 40 4.84 -3.34 10.04
C GLY A 40 4.85 -1.83 10.30
N LEU A 41 3.78 -1.11 9.92
CA LEU A 41 3.71 0.35 9.93
C LEU A 41 3.82 0.97 11.33
N GLY A 42 3.56 0.18 12.37
CA GLY A 42 3.70 0.64 13.76
C GLY A 42 5.12 1.10 14.10
N GLU A 43 6.15 0.52 13.46
CA GLU A 43 7.54 0.92 13.66
C GLU A 43 7.90 2.18 12.87
N ALA A 44 7.28 2.40 11.72
CA ALA A 44 7.52 3.58 10.87
C ALA A 44 7.26 4.91 11.61
N LYS A 45 6.40 4.89 12.65
CA LYS A 45 6.12 6.06 13.50
C LYS A 45 7.35 6.63 14.20
N ASP A 46 8.43 5.85 14.33
CA ASP A 46 9.65 6.26 15.02
C ASP A 46 10.71 6.86 14.06
N PHE A 47 10.44 6.91 12.74
CA PHE A 47 11.38 7.37 11.71
C PHE A 47 10.88 8.57 10.90
N GLU A 48 11.66 9.64 10.79
CA GLU A 48 11.27 10.82 9.99
C GLU A 48 11.42 10.59 8.48
N LEU A 49 12.49 9.90 8.09
CA LEU A 49 12.81 9.61 6.69
C LEU A 49 12.50 8.15 6.36
N LEU A 50 11.96 7.94 5.16
CA LEU A 50 11.68 6.60 4.63
C LEU A 50 12.95 5.74 4.55
N ASN A 51 14.07 6.32 4.10
CA ASN A 51 15.32 5.59 3.95
C ASN A 51 15.84 5.06 5.30
N ASP A 52 15.70 5.83 6.38
CA ASP A 52 16.09 5.38 7.72
C ASP A 52 15.23 4.20 8.18
N TYR A 53 13.93 4.24 7.85
CA TYR A 53 13.02 3.14 8.15
C TYR A 53 13.34 1.89 7.32
N ILE A 54 13.61 2.03 6.01
CA ILE A 54 14.02 0.91 5.15
C ILE A 54 15.33 0.29 5.66
N LEU A 55 16.32 1.11 6.03
CA LEU A 55 17.58 0.62 6.62
C LEU A 55 17.35 -0.15 7.94
N HIS A 56 16.38 0.30 8.75
CA HIS A 56 15.99 -0.42 9.96
C HIS A 56 15.36 -1.77 9.64
N LEU A 57 14.47 -1.85 8.65
CA LEU A 57 13.89 -3.11 8.19
C LEU A 57 14.97 -4.06 7.67
N GLU A 58 15.94 -3.56 6.90
CA GLU A 58 17.10 -4.33 6.40
C GLU A 58 18.02 -4.83 7.51
N SER A 59 18.07 -4.14 8.64
CA SER A 59 18.84 -4.61 9.80
C SER A 59 18.21 -5.82 10.49
N LYS A 60 16.92 -6.06 10.26
CA LYS A 60 16.17 -7.18 10.82
C LYS A 60 16.07 -8.36 9.88
N ASP A 61 15.97 -8.09 8.57
CA ASP A 61 15.84 -9.13 7.56
C ASP A 61 16.51 -8.75 6.24
N TYR A 62 16.84 -9.75 5.43
CA TYR A 62 17.50 -9.58 4.14
C TYR A 62 16.48 -9.29 3.04
N PHE A 63 16.35 -8.01 2.69
CA PHE A 63 15.47 -7.50 1.64
C PHE A 63 15.57 -8.23 0.29
N GLU A 64 16.75 -8.74 -0.06
CA GLU A 64 16.96 -9.49 -1.31
C GLU A 64 16.16 -10.79 -1.40
N ASN A 65 15.66 -11.31 -0.28
CA ASN A 65 14.80 -12.50 -0.26
C ASN A 65 13.32 -12.17 -0.49
N TYR A 66 12.95 -10.88 -0.47
CA TYR A 66 11.58 -10.42 -0.65
C TYR A 66 11.45 -9.91 -2.07
N THR A 67 10.61 -10.56 -2.84
CA THR A 67 10.36 -10.20 -4.24
C THR A 67 8.89 -10.38 -4.48
N TYR A 68 8.29 -9.41 -5.16
CA TYR A 68 6.89 -9.50 -5.56
C TYR A 68 6.65 -10.82 -6.32
N ASP A 69 5.88 -11.71 -5.70
CA ASP A 69 5.49 -12.99 -6.26
C ASP A 69 3.98 -13.01 -6.43
N ARG A 70 3.58 -12.92 -7.70
CA ARG A 70 2.19 -12.85 -8.12
C ARG A 70 1.32 -13.98 -7.57
N ASP A 71 1.90 -15.16 -7.39
CA ASP A 71 1.18 -16.39 -7.07
C ASP A 71 1.20 -16.70 -5.57
N ASN A 72 1.93 -15.93 -4.77
CA ASN A 72 2.11 -16.15 -3.33
C ASN A 72 1.54 -15.02 -2.47
N ASP A 73 1.46 -15.29 -1.16
CA ASP A 73 1.18 -14.27 -0.15
C ASP A 73 2.37 -13.33 -0.04
N HIS A 74 2.08 -12.04 0.07
CA HIS A 74 3.07 -10.99 0.27
C HIS A 74 3.12 -10.61 1.75
N CYS A 75 4.28 -10.15 2.22
CA CYS A 75 4.43 -9.45 3.48
C CYS A 75 4.68 -7.95 3.25
N ASP A 76 4.85 -7.22 4.35
CA ASP A 76 5.21 -5.81 4.35
C ASP A 76 6.57 -5.53 3.69
N LEU A 77 7.54 -6.42 3.89
CA LEU A 77 8.88 -6.30 3.30
C LEU A 77 8.85 -6.35 1.77
N ASP A 78 7.91 -7.07 1.14
CA ASP A 78 7.75 -7.05 -0.33
C ASP A 78 7.37 -5.64 -0.83
N ILE A 79 6.52 -4.93 -0.08
CA ILE A 79 6.11 -3.56 -0.42
C ILE A 79 7.31 -2.62 -0.29
N PHE A 80 8.03 -2.67 0.83
CA PHE A 80 9.18 -1.78 1.07
C PHE A 80 10.37 -2.09 0.17
N LYS A 81 10.58 -3.36 -0.21
CA LYS A 81 11.55 -3.73 -1.24
C LYS A 81 11.18 -3.10 -2.58
N MET A 82 9.91 -3.17 -2.98
CA MET A 82 9.47 -2.53 -4.22
C MET A 82 9.66 -1.01 -4.18
N ILE A 83 9.33 -0.37 -3.06
CA ILE A 83 9.57 1.06 -2.86
C ILE A 83 11.05 1.40 -3.05
N LYS A 84 11.95 0.59 -2.48
CA LYS A 84 13.40 0.76 -2.63
C LYS A 84 13.86 0.54 -4.08
N ASP A 85 13.51 -0.60 -4.68
CA ASP A 85 13.99 -1.03 -6.01
C ASP A 85 13.58 -0.06 -7.13
N TYR A 86 12.39 0.54 -6.99
CA TYR A 86 11.86 1.50 -7.95
C TYR A 86 12.05 2.96 -7.53
N GLU A 87 12.80 3.22 -6.44
CA GLU A 87 13.07 4.56 -5.91
C GLU A 87 11.79 5.40 -5.78
N ILE A 88 10.79 4.87 -5.07
CA ILE A 88 9.48 5.49 -4.88
C ILE A 88 9.53 6.40 -3.65
N GLU A 89 9.64 7.71 -3.87
CA GLU A 89 9.76 8.69 -2.78
C GLU A 89 8.42 9.28 -2.31
N SER A 90 7.37 9.15 -3.13
CA SER A 90 6.02 9.64 -2.82
C SER A 90 5.00 8.53 -3.06
N PHE A 91 4.29 8.13 -2.01
CA PHE A 91 3.30 7.06 -2.08
C PHE A 91 2.33 7.06 -0.89
N ILE A 92 1.23 6.32 -1.08
CA ILE A 92 0.34 5.86 -0.03
C ILE A 92 0.39 4.33 0.01
N ILE A 93 0.50 3.77 1.20
CA ILE A 93 0.12 2.38 1.47
C ILE A 93 -1.22 2.42 2.18
N GLU A 94 -2.21 1.70 1.65
CA GLU A 94 -3.53 1.60 2.25
C GLU A 94 -4.01 0.15 2.24
N HIS A 95 -4.42 -0.34 3.41
CA HIS A 95 -5.13 -1.60 3.58
C HIS A 95 -6.54 -1.32 4.06
N HIS A 96 -7.50 -2.01 3.45
CA HIS A 96 -8.89 -1.99 3.85
C HIS A 96 -9.43 -3.42 3.87
N SER A 97 -9.99 -3.83 5.00
CA SER A 97 -10.73 -5.07 5.14
C SER A 97 -12.08 -4.83 5.81
N GLU A 98 -13.12 -5.46 5.29
CA GLU A 98 -14.47 -5.47 5.85
C GLU A 98 -15.08 -6.87 5.81
N TRP A 99 -16.05 -7.10 6.69
CA TRP A 99 -16.83 -8.33 6.75
C TRP A 99 -18.30 -8.01 6.96
N ALA A 100 -19.16 -8.40 6.00
CA ALA A 100 -20.59 -8.12 6.04
C ALA A 100 -20.91 -6.62 6.26
N ASP A 101 -20.24 -5.76 5.48
CA ASP A 101 -20.34 -4.29 5.53
C ASP A 101 -19.88 -3.67 6.86
N ILE A 102 -19.16 -4.44 7.68
CA ILE A 102 -18.55 -3.98 8.94
C ILE A 102 -17.03 -3.85 8.69
N PRO A 103 -16.45 -2.64 8.83
CA PRO A 103 -15.00 -2.47 8.78
C PRO A 103 -14.31 -3.35 9.84
N VAL A 104 -13.35 -4.15 9.40
CA VAL A 104 -12.57 -5.05 10.26
C VAL A 104 -11.23 -4.39 10.58
N ASP A 105 -10.45 -4.12 9.53
CA ASP A 105 -9.08 -3.66 9.64
C ASP A 105 -8.81 -2.50 8.67
N TYR A 106 -7.99 -1.54 9.10
CA TYR A 106 -7.60 -0.40 8.27
C TYR A 106 -6.19 0.06 8.60
N TYR A 107 -5.32 0.09 7.60
CA TYR A 107 -3.95 0.58 7.72
C TYR A 107 -3.71 1.67 6.70
N PHE A 108 -2.93 2.68 7.07
CA PHE A 108 -2.60 3.79 6.19
C PHE A 108 -1.22 4.34 6.52
N MET A 109 -0.44 4.62 5.49
CA MET A 109 0.79 5.40 5.59
C MET A 109 0.92 6.26 4.35
N HIS A 110 1.21 7.54 4.55
CA HIS A 110 1.55 8.47 3.49
C HIS A 110 3.00 8.91 3.63
N VAL A 111 3.73 8.82 2.53
CA VAL A 111 5.09 9.34 2.36
C VAL A 111 5.10 10.32 1.20
N THR A 112 5.76 11.45 1.37
CA THR A 112 5.96 12.45 0.31
C THR A 112 7.41 12.89 0.31
N GLU A 113 8.04 12.91 -0.86
CA GLU A 113 9.44 13.34 -1.02
C GLU A 113 10.39 12.66 -0.02
N GLY A 114 10.19 11.36 0.20
CA GLY A 114 10.97 10.52 1.12
C GLY A 114 10.71 10.76 2.61
N ARG A 115 9.75 11.64 2.98
CA ARG A 115 9.40 11.95 4.37
C ARG A 115 8.12 11.25 4.79
N ILE A 116 8.17 10.61 5.96
CA ILE A 116 7.02 9.91 6.54
C ILE A 116 6.07 10.94 7.17
N ILE A 117 4.83 11.00 6.71
CA ILE A 117 3.81 11.89 7.27
C ILE A 117 3.26 11.27 8.56
N LYS A 118 3.83 11.65 9.71
CA LYS A 118 3.56 11.05 11.02
C LYS A 118 2.10 10.99 11.42
N ASN A 119 1.35 12.06 11.17
CA ASN A 119 -0.07 12.14 11.52
C ASN A 119 -0.99 11.41 10.53
N SER A 120 -0.41 10.72 9.53
CA SER A 120 -1.13 9.83 8.62
C SER A 120 -1.06 8.36 9.04
N ILE A 121 -0.09 7.97 9.86
CA ILE A 121 0.17 6.54 10.13
C ILE A 121 -0.98 5.94 10.95
N VAL A 122 -1.66 4.96 10.39
CA VAL A 122 -2.72 4.17 11.04
C VAL A 122 -2.33 2.70 10.91
N PHE A 123 -2.25 1.98 12.02
CA PHE A 123 -1.76 0.61 12.03
C PHE A 123 -2.40 -0.31 13.07
N ASP A 124 -3.33 0.21 13.87
CA ASP A 124 -4.04 -0.53 14.91
C ASP A 124 -5.22 0.30 15.45
N GLU A 125 -5.82 -0.14 16.55
CA GLU A 125 -6.89 0.55 17.28
C GLU A 125 -6.38 1.42 18.45
N SER A 126 -5.09 1.78 18.46
CA SER A 126 -4.54 2.69 19.47
C SER A 126 -5.14 4.10 19.32
N GLU A 127 -5.11 4.88 20.41
CA GLU A 127 -5.57 6.28 20.36
C GLU A 127 -4.79 7.12 19.35
N LEU A 128 -3.51 6.80 19.12
CA LEU A 128 -2.71 7.44 18.09
C LEU A 128 -3.29 7.15 16.70
N SER A 129 -3.53 5.89 16.36
CA SER A 129 -4.13 5.47 15.09
C SER A 129 -5.53 6.04 14.88
N LYS A 130 -6.37 6.08 15.93
CA LYS A 130 -7.71 6.72 15.85
C LYS A 130 -7.63 8.21 15.54
N ASN A 131 -6.74 8.94 16.21
CA ASN A 131 -6.52 10.36 15.94
C ASN A 131 -6.00 10.59 14.52
N ASN A 132 -5.10 9.73 14.04
CA ASN A 132 -4.54 9.81 12.69
C ASN A 132 -5.56 9.43 11.61
N LYS A 133 -6.50 8.52 11.88
CA LYS A 133 -7.57 8.13 10.93
C LYS A 133 -8.39 9.33 10.46
N ALA A 134 -8.60 10.32 11.33
CA ALA A 134 -9.28 11.58 10.96
C ALA A 134 -8.48 12.42 9.94
N ASN A 135 -7.16 12.25 9.84
CA ASN A 135 -6.29 12.98 8.92
C ASN A 135 -6.13 12.28 7.55
N VAL A 136 -6.62 11.04 7.40
CA VAL A 136 -6.48 10.26 6.16
C VAL A 136 -7.07 10.99 4.94
N PRO A 137 -8.31 11.55 4.98
CA PRO A 137 -8.87 12.21 3.81
C PRO A 137 -8.03 13.41 3.34
N GLU A 138 -7.54 14.20 4.28
CA GLU A 138 -6.67 15.33 3.98
C GLU A 138 -5.29 14.88 3.48
N SER A 139 -4.77 13.75 3.97
CA SER A 139 -3.52 13.14 3.49
C SER A 139 -3.66 12.68 2.04
N LYS A 140 -4.74 11.97 1.68
CA LYS A 140 -5.05 11.57 0.30
C LYS A 140 -5.19 12.79 -0.62
N LYS A 141 -5.88 13.83 -0.15
CA LYS A 141 -6.03 15.09 -0.90
C LYS A 141 -4.70 15.79 -1.16
N LYS A 142 -3.81 15.87 -0.16
CA LYS A 142 -2.45 16.44 -0.32
C LYS A 142 -1.59 15.65 -1.29
N PHE A 143 -1.75 14.32 -1.31
CA PHE A 143 -1.12 13.44 -2.29
C PHE A 143 -1.75 13.57 -3.70
N GLY A 144 -2.88 14.26 -3.85
CA GLY A 144 -3.60 14.43 -5.12
C GLY A 144 -4.61 13.32 -5.43
N LEU A 145 -4.75 12.32 -4.56
CA LEU A 145 -5.71 11.22 -4.68
C LEU A 145 -7.11 11.70 -4.28
N ASN A 146 -7.76 12.42 -5.20
CA ASN A 146 -9.04 13.10 -4.99
C ASN A 146 -10.27 12.25 -5.35
N PHE A 147 -10.14 10.94 -5.35
CA PHE A 147 -11.22 10.01 -5.61
C PHE A 147 -11.10 8.79 -4.70
N ASP A 148 -12.22 8.16 -4.43
CA ASP A 148 -12.24 6.89 -3.70
C ASP A 148 -11.89 5.75 -4.66
N TRP A 149 -10.70 5.17 -4.49
CA TRP A 149 -10.24 4.06 -5.32
C TRP A 149 -10.89 2.74 -4.90
N LEU A 150 -11.29 2.58 -3.63
CA LEU A 150 -11.97 1.39 -3.13
C LEU A 150 -13.34 1.20 -3.78
N ALA A 151 -13.98 2.30 -4.20
CA ALA A 151 -15.23 2.28 -4.97
C ALA A 151 -15.12 1.59 -6.34
N ASN A 152 -13.90 1.40 -6.88
CA ASN A 152 -13.68 0.64 -8.11
C ASN A 152 -13.51 -0.86 -7.79
N ILE A 153 -14.62 -1.47 -7.37
CA ILE A 153 -14.69 -2.88 -6.94
C ILE A 153 -14.29 -3.86 -8.05
N ASP A 154 -14.46 -3.49 -9.31
CA ASP A 154 -14.04 -4.32 -10.44
C ASP A 154 -12.53 -4.58 -10.41
N LEU A 155 -11.73 -3.59 -9.98
CA LEU A 155 -10.28 -3.72 -9.86
C LEU A 155 -9.82 -4.06 -8.45
N PHE A 156 -10.46 -3.48 -7.43
CA PHE A 156 -9.88 -3.38 -6.08
C PHE A 156 -10.72 -4.04 -4.98
N TYR A 157 -11.57 -5.02 -5.31
CA TYR A 157 -12.31 -5.76 -4.28
C TYR A 157 -11.41 -6.69 -3.43
N SER A 158 -10.42 -7.33 -4.04
CA SER A 158 -9.38 -8.10 -3.36
C SER A 158 -8.20 -8.33 -4.28
N TYR A 159 -7.07 -8.79 -3.73
CA TYR A 159 -5.91 -9.13 -4.55
C TYR A 159 -6.26 -10.12 -5.67
N PHE A 160 -7.03 -11.17 -5.37
CA PHE A 160 -7.43 -12.16 -6.37
C PHE A 160 -8.28 -11.56 -7.51
N HIS A 161 -9.14 -10.59 -7.19
CA HIS A 161 -9.92 -9.88 -8.20
C HIS A 161 -9.01 -9.03 -9.08
N ALA A 162 -8.12 -8.26 -8.45
CA ALA A 162 -7.13 -7.44 -9.11
C ALA A 162 -6.24 -8.26 -10.06
N ASN A 163 -5.67 -9.36 -9.55
CA ASN A 163 -4.83 -10.28 -10.32
C ASN A 163 -5.57 -10.85 -11.55
N ARG A 164 -6.82 -11.29 -11.37
CA ARG A 164 -7.66 -11.80 -12.47
C ARG A 164 -7.88 -10.74 -13.54
N MET A 165 -8.24 -9.52 -13.14
CA MET A 165 -8.50 -8.44 -14.09
C MET A 165 -7.24 -8.03 -14.85
N TYR A 166 -6.10 -8.00 -14.17
CA TYR A 166 -4.82 -7.73 -14.80
C TYR A 166 -4.45 -8.79 -15.85
N SER A 167 -4.62 -10.08 -15.56
CA SER A 167 -4.45 -11.16 -16.57
C SER A 167 -5.32 -10.97 -17.81
N ILE A 168 -6.57 -10.54 -17.63
CA ILE A 168 -7.49 -10.31 -18.75
C ILE A 168 -7.03 -9.12 -19.60
N GLN A 169 -6.44 -8.09 -18.99
CA GLN A 169 -5.91 -6.93 -19.71
C GLN A 169 -4.64 -7.27 -20.49
N GLN A 170 -3.78 -8.13 -19.96
CA GLN A 170 -2.53 -8.56 -20.59
C GLN A 170 -2.73 -9.51 -21.80
N THR A 171 -3.92 -10.08 -21.95
CA THR A 171 -4.26 -11.01 -23.04
C THR A 171 -4.98 -10.35 -24.21
N ARG A 172 -5.22 -9.03 -24.15
CA ARG A 172 -5.86 -8.22 -25.20
C ARG A 172 -4.82 -7.45 -26.00
#